data_AF-A0A842AGA0-F1
#
_entry.id   AF-A0A842AGA0-F1
#
_cell.length_a   1.000
_cell.length_b   1.000
_cell.length_c   1.000
_cell.angle_alpha   90.00
_cell.angle_beta   90.00
_cell.angle_gamma   90.00
#
_symmetry.space_group_name_H-M   'P 1'
#
loop_
_entity.id
_entity.type
_entity.pdbx_description
1 polymer ?
#
loop_
_entity_poly.entity_id
_entity_poly.type
_entity_poly.pdbx_seq_one_letter_code
_entity_poly.pdbx_strand_id
1 'polypeptide(L)' 'MFKRDEKVAIVDVNKVKGDSQLDVEAKKILEANKYQGYVTKTFEEDGKTRTAVTFYTPDDRLTQVFNADEIKKVGE' A
#
# COMPACT_ATOMS: atom_id res chain seq x y z
N MET A 1 -1.88 -15.04 -0.97
CA MET A 1 -0.81 -14.33 -1.70
C MET A 1 -1.48 -13.44 -2.73
N PHE A 2 -1.15 -12.16 -2.75
CA PHE A 2 -1.73 -11.21 -3.70
C PHE A 2 -1.14 -11.37 -5.10
N LYS A 3 -1.93 -11.07 -6.13
CA LYS A 3 -1.56 -11.07 -7.54
C LYS A 3 -1.37 -9.64 -8.02
N ARG A 4 -0.56 -9.48 -9.06
CA ARG A 4 -0.37 -8.20 -9.75
C ARG A 4 -1.73 -7.66 -10.21
N ASP A 5 -1.88 -6.34 -10.12
CA ASP A 5 -3.07 -5.54 -10.44
C ASP A 5 -4.28 -5.81 -9.53
N GLU A 6 -4.14 -6.61 -8.46
CA GLU A 6 -5.18 -6.71 -7.44
C GLU A 6 -5.31 -5.40 -6.66
N LYS A 7 -6.56 -4.96 -6.49
CA LYS A 7 -6.89 -3.81 -5.66
C LYS A 7 -6.91 -4.21 -4.19
N VAL A 8 -6.09 -3.53 -3.39
CA VAL A 8 -5.94 -3.77 -1.96
C VAL A 8 -6.15 -2.48 -1.17
N ALA A 9 -6.52 -2.60 0.10
CA ALA A 9 -6.63 -1.50 1.05
C ALA A 9 -5.67 -1.74 2.21
N ILE A 10 -5.06 -0.67 2.72
CA ILE A 10 -4.29 -0.72 3.96
C ILE A 10 -5.26 -1.01 5.13
N VAL A 11 -4.89 -1.97 5.98
CA VAL A 11 -5.69 -2.39 7.13
C VAL A 11 -5.59 -1.37 8.27
N ASP A 12 -4.37 -0.98 8.63
CA ASP A 12 -4.11 -0.02 9.70
C ASP A 12 -3.74 1.37 9.15
N VAL A 13 -4.78 2.15 8.86
CA VAL A 13 -4.64 3.53 8.38
C VAL A 13 -4.00 4.45 9.44
N ASN A 14 -4.22 4.18 10.73
CA ASN A 14 -3.70 5.02 11.80
C ASN A 14 -2.18 4.88 11.92
N LYS A 15 -1.66 3.67 11.74
CA LYS A 15 -0.21 3.41 11.65
C LYS A 15 0.44 4.24 10.55
N VAL A 16 -0.15 4.24 9.36
CA VAL A 16 0.34 5.02 8.20
C VAL A 16 0.29 6.54 8.45
N LYS A 17 -0.79 7.03 9.08
CA LYS A 17 -0.88 8.47 9.44
C LYS A 17 0.19 8.88 10.44
N GLY A 18 0.49 8.02 11.41
CA GLY A 18 1.51 8.22 12.44
C GLY A 18 2.94 7.90 11.99
N ASP A 19 3.13 7.36 10.79
CA ASP A 19 4.44 6.93 10.32
C ASP A 19 5.34 8.14 10.03
N SER A 20 6.46 8.24 10.76
CA SER A 20 7.45 9.31 10.59
C SER A 20 8.33 9.14 9.37
N GLN A 21 8.36 7.95 8.75
CA GLN A 21 9.09 7.69 7.51
C GLN A 21 8.31 8.15 6.27
N LEU A 22 7.02 8.44 6.41
CA LEU A 22 6.19 8.98 5.34
C LEU A 22 6.13 10.50 5.40
N ASP A 23 6.65 11.15 4.36
CA ASP A 23 6.51 12.58 4.17
C ASP A 23 5.05 13.02 3.97
N VAL A 24 4.82 14.32 4.15
CA VAL A 24 3.49 14.94 4.02
C VAL A 24 2.84 14.65 2.67
N GLU A 25 3.62 14.63 1.59
CA GLU A 25 3.12 14.34 0.23
C GLU A 25 2.70 12.88 0.08
N ALA A 26 3.47 11.93 0.61
CA ALA A 26 3.11 10.52 0.61
C ALA A 26 1.79 10.28 1.35
N LYS A 27 1.61 10.91 2.52
CA LYS A 27 0.35 10.85 3.28
C LYS A 27 -0.83 11.39 2.48
N LYS A 28 -0.66 12.52 1.79
CA LYS A 28 -1.69 13.09 0.90
C LYS A 28 -2.06 12.14 -0.24
N ILE A 29 -1.09 11.47 -0.86
CA ILE A 29 -1.37 10.48 -1.94
C ILE A 29 -2.17 9.30 -1.40
N LEU A 30 -1.82 8.79 -0.23
CA LEU A 30 -2.54 7.69 0.42
C LEU A 30 -3.98 8.12 0.78
N GLU A 31 -4.15 9.32 1.33
CA GLU A 31 -5.46 9.90 1.65
C GLU A 31 -6.33 10.09 0.40
N ALA A 32 -5.78 10.67 -0.67
CA ALA A 32 -6.48 10.87 -1.94
C ALA A 32 -6.96 9.55 -2.55
N ASN A 33 -6.19 8.47 -2.36
CA ASN A 33 -6.52 7.13 -2.80
C ASN A 33 -7.43 6.37 -1.81
N LYS A 34 -7.89 7.00 -0.72
CA LYS A 34 -8.64 6.36 0.37
C LYS A 34 -7.92 5.11 0.92
N TYR A 35 -6.59 5.14 0.92
CA TYR A 35 -5.71 4.03 1.33
C TYR A 35 -5.89 2.76 0.50
N GLN A 36 -6.41 2.88 -0.73
CA GLN A 36 -6.55 1.79 -1.68
C GLN A 36 -5.51 1.92 -2.78
N GLY A 37 -4.79 0.84 -3.08
CA GLY A 37 -3.78 0.81 -4.13
C GLY A 37 -3.87 -0.48 -4.93
N TYR A 38 -2.95 -0.61 -5.88
CA TYR A 38 -2.83 -1.78 -6.74
C TYR A 38 -1.52 -2.51 -6.47
N VAL A 39 -1.61 -3.83 -6.33
CA VAL A 39 -0.45 -4.69 -6.15
C VAL A 39 0.39 -4.67 -7.42
N THR A 40 1.66 -4.30 -7.32
CA THR A 40 2.58 -4.30 -8.47
C THR A 40 3.48 -5.51 -8.48
N LYS A 41 3.89 -5.98 -7.29
CA LYS A 41 4.72 -7.17 -7.14
C LYS A 41 4.57 -7.75 -5.74
N THR A 42 4.60 -9.08 -5.65
CA THR A 42 4.78 -9.80 -4.40
C THR A 42 6.11 -10.54 -4.47
N PHE A 43 6.89 -10.50 -3.40
CA PHE A 43 8.22 -11.11 -3.31
C PHE A 43 8.50 -11.56 -1.88
N GLU A 44 9.53 -12.39 -1.71
CA GLU A 44 10.01 -12.80 -0.39
C GLU A 44 11.26 -12.00 -0.02
N GLU A 45 11.29 -11.48 1.20
CA GLU A 45 12.39 -10.72 1.79
C GLU A 45 12.54 -11.16 3.25
N ASP A 46 13.73 -11.61 3.64
CA ASP A 46 14.03 -12.14 4.98
C ASP A 46 13.06 -13.25 5.44
N GLY A 47 12.64 -14.13 4.52
CA GLY A 47 11.69 -15.22 4.80
C GLY A 47 10.25 -14.75 5.04
N LYS A 48 9.93 -13.49 4.71
CA LYS A 48 8.58 -12.92 4.81
C LYS A 48 8.06 -12.51 3.44
N THR A 49 6.78 -12.80 3.19
CA THR A 49 6.10 -12.32 1.99
C THR A 49 5.83 -10.82 2.10
N ARG A 50 6.42 -10.05 1.19
CA ARG A 50 6.24 -8.61 1.03
C ARG A 50 5.44 -8.32 -0.23
N THR A 51 4.60 -7.30 -0.16
CA THR A 51 3.76 -6.87 -1.28
C THR A 51 3.99 -5.40 -1.55
N ALA A 52 4.52 -5.10 -2.74
CA ALA A 52 4.60 -3.74 -3.25
C ALA A 52 3.21 -3.32 -3.77
N VAL A 53 2.72 -2.19 -3.27
CA VAL A 53 1.44 -1.60 -3.62
C VAL A 53 1.69 -0.18 -4.10
N THR A 54 1.12 0.15 -5.25
CA THR A 54 1.22 1.49 -5.83
C THR A 54 -0.13 2.21 -5.73
N PHE A 55 -0.07 3.46 -5.28
CA PHE A 55 -1.17 4.40 -5.16
C PHE A 55 -0.96 5.48 -6.23
N TYR A 56 -2.02 5.77 -6.99
CA TYR A 56 -1.95 6.68 -8.13
C TYR A 56 -2.84 7.89 -7.87
N THR A 57 -2.30 9.09 -8.03
CA THR A 57 -3.08 10.32 -8.20
C THR A 57 -2.93 10.78 -9.66
N PRO A 58 -3.73 11.76 -10.13
CA PRO A 58 -3.56 12.28 -11.49
C PRO A 58 -2.15 12.80 -11.76
N ASP A 59 -1.51 13.40 -10.75
CA ASP A 59 -0.23 14.08 -10.88
C ASP A 59 0.97 13.26 -10.36
N ASP A 60 0.72 12.25 -9.51
CA ASP A 60 1.75 11.56 -8.75
C ASP A 60 1.52 10.06 -8.58
N ARG A 61 2.56 9.36 -8.14
CA ARG A 61 2.45 7.96 -7.71
C ARG A 61 3.33 7.69 -6.49
N LEU A 62 2.82 6.88 -5.59
CA LEU A 62 3.54 6.40 -4.42
C LEU A 62 3.57 4.87 -4.45
N THR A 63 4.75 4.27 -4.34
CA THR A 63 4.89 2.83 -4.12
C THR A 63 5.37 2.57 -2.71
N GLN A 64 4.71 1.66 -2.01
CA GLN A 64 5.04 1.25 -0.65
C GLN A 64 5.03 -0.28 -0.55
N VAL A 65 5.86 -0.82 0.35
CA VAL A 65 5.96 -2.26 0.58
C VAL A 65 5.31 -2.60 1.91
N PHE A 66 4.39 -3.54 1.88
CA PHE A 66 3.62 -3.97 3.05
C PHE A 66 3.84 -5.44 3.34
N ASN A 67 3.71 -5.83 4.61
CA ASN A 67 3.47 -7.23 4.96
C ASN A 67 2.08 -7.66 4.47
N ALA A 68 1.89 -8.98 4.32
CA ALA A 68 0.61 -9.52 3.89
C ALA A 68 -0.55 -9.22 4.86
N ASP A 69 -0.28 -9.04 6.16
CA ASP A 69 -1.28 -8.69 7.19
C ASP A 69 -1.62 -7.19 7.24
N GLU A 70 -0.81 -6.32 6.63
CA GLU A 70 -1.01 -4.87 6.62
C GLU A 70 -1.95 -4.40 5.51
N ILE A 71 -2.28 -5.28 4.56
CA ILE A 71 -3.16 -5.01 3.44
C ILE A 71 -4.22 -6.10 3.29
N LYS A 72 -5.38 -5.73 2.77
CA LYS A 72 -6.49 -6.66 2.47
C LYS A 72 -7.04 -6.41 1.08
N LYS A 73 -7.62 -7.44 0.45
CA LYS A 73 -8.28 -7.27 -0.84
C LYS A 73 -9.51 -6.37 -0.69
N VAL A 74 -9.75 -5.53 -1.69
CA VAL A 74 -10.96 -4.71 -1.76
C VAL A 74 -12.05 -5.50 -2.46
N GLY A 75 -13.20 -5.66 -1.81
CA GLY A 75 -14.38 -6.35 -2.39
C GLY A 75 -14.50 -7.84 -2.03
N GLU A 76 -13.73 -8.33 -1.07
CA GLU A 76 -14.02 -9.58 -0.33
C GLU A 76 -14.91 -9.32 0.89
#